data_AF-A0A7V2JSG3-F1
#
_entry.id   AF-A0A7V2JSG3-F1
#
_cell.length_a   1.000
_cell.length_b   1.000
_cell.length_c   1.000
_cell.angle_alpha   90.00
_cell.angle_beta   90.00
_cell.angle_gamma   90.00
#
_symmetry.space_group_name_H-M   'P 1'
#
loop_
_entity.id
_entity.type
_entity.pdbx_description
1 polymer ?
#
loop_
_entity_poly.entity_id
_entity_poly.type
_entity_poly.pdbx_seq_one_letter_code
_entity_poly.pdbx_strand_id
1 'polypeptide(L)' 'LEFDLLAYFISNHELVLSREQIYQAVWKDSYLPGTNVVDVFIRRLRKKVDEPFTEQLIKTIRGVGYSLRLK' A
#
# COMPACT_ATOMS: atom_id res chain seq x y z
N LEU A 1 5.21 -9.51 -5.63
CA LEU A 1 5.30 -8.17 -5.04
C LEU A 1 3.98 -7.39 -5.11
N GLU A 2 3.43 -7.05 -6.29
CA GLU A 2 2.15 -6.29 -6.34
C GLU A 2 0.97 -7.10 -5.79
N PHE A 3 0.93 -8.41 -6.06
CA PHE A 3 -0.03 -9.33 -5.46
C PHE A 3 0.14 -9.41 -3.94
N ASP A 4 1.38 -9.58 -3.46
CA ASP A 4 1.68 -9.66 -2.02
C ASP A 4 1.32 -8.34 -1.30
N LEU A 5 1.56 -7.20 -1.94
CA LEU A 5 1.15 -5.89 -1.45
C LEU A 5 -0.38 -5.80 -1.31
N LEU A 6 -1.11 -6.22 -2.34
CA LEU A 6 -2.58 -6.25 -2.29
C LEU A 6 -3.08 -7.22 -1.21
N ALA A 7 -2.53 -8.43 -1.15
CA ALA A 7 -2.87 -9.43 -0.14
C ALA A 7 -2.62 -8.90 1.27
N TYR A 8 -1.48 -8.23 1.49
CA TYR A 8 -1.16 -7.60 2.76
C TYR A 8 -2.16 -6.50 3.13
N PHE A 9 -2.56 -5.66 2.17
CA PHE A 9 -3.63 -4.66 2.39
C PHE A 9 -4.98 -5.29 2.71
N ILE A 10 -5.36 -6.39 2.04
CA ILE A 10 -6.63 -7.09 2.29
C ILE A 10 -6.63 -7.72 3.69
N SER A 11 -5.54 -8.40 4.06
CA SER A 11 -5.38 -8.98 5.41
C SER A 11 -5.39 -7.92 6.52
N ASN A 12 -5.05 -6.68 6.19
CA ASN A 12 -5.02 -5.54 7.12
C ASN A 12 -6.01 -4.45 6.68
N HIS A 13 -7.17 -4.84 6.14
CA HIS A 13 -8.21 -3.89 5.73
C HIS A 13 -8.56 -2.95 6.90
N GLU A 14 -8.89 -1.70 6.56
CA GLU A 14 -9.18 -0.63 7.51
C GLU A 14 -8.02 -0.20 8.42
N LEU A 15 -6.87 -0.85 8.41
CA LEU A 15 -5.70 -0.39 9.17
C LEU A 15 -4.90 0.63 8.37
N VAL A 16 -4.28 1.58 9.09
CA VAL A 16 -3.30 2.49 8.49
C VAL A 16 -1.93 1.84 8.63
N LEU A 17 -1.33 1.50 7.50
CA LEU A 17 -0.04 0.85 7.40
C LEU A 17 1.03 1.87 7.02
N SER A 18 2.08 1.97 7.83
CA SER A 18 3.24 2.79 7.52
C SER A 18 4.03 2.24 6.34
N ARG A 19 4.85 3.09 5.71
CA ARG A 19 5.75 2.66 4.62
C ARG A 19 6.69 1.55 5.07
N GLU A 20 7.20 1.65 6.29
CA GLU A 20 8.08 0.66 6.89
C GLU A 20 7.37 -0.70 7.04
N GLN A 21 6.17 -0.71 7.62
CA GLN A 21 5.38 -1.95 7.78
C GLN A 21 5.10 -2.61 6.43
N ILE A 22 4.67 -1.83 5.44
CA ILE A 22 4.41 -2.33 4.08
C ILE A 22 5.69 -2.91 3.47
N TYR A 23 6.82 -2.20 3.61
CA TYR A 23 8.09 -2.65 3.07
C TYR A 23 8.54 -3.96 3.71
N GLN A 24 8.56 -4.03 5.04
CA GLN A 24 8.97 -5.22 5.78
C GLN A 24 8.07 -6.42 5.46
N ALA A 25 6.76 -6.23 5.35
CA ALA A 25 5.83 -7.32 5.07
C ALA A 25 5.98 -7.88 3.65
N VAL A 26 6.20 -7.01 2.65
CA VAL A 26 6.19 -7.40 1.23
C VAL A 26 7.58 -7.78 0.73
N TRP A 27 8.63 -7.08 1.17
CA TRP A 27 10.02 -7.33 0.77
C TRP A 27 10.78 -8.22 1.75
N LYS A 28 10.28 -8.43 2.97
CA LYS A 28 10.92 -9.26 4.02
C LYS A 28 12.36 -8.84 4.32
N ASP A 29 12.63 -7.55 4.19
CA ASP A 29 13.95 -6.94 4.39
C ASP A 29 13.85 -5.67 5.24
N SER A 30 14.99 -5.20 5.72
CA SER A 30 15.12 -3.98 6.50
C SER A 30 14.74 -2.78 5.65
N TYR A 31 13.78 -1.99 6.13
CA TYR A 31 13.39 -0.76 5.47
C TYR A 31 14.54 0.25 5.50
N LEU A 32 14.96 0.71 4.33
CA LEU A 32 15.89 1.83 4.19
C LEU A 32 15.09 3.15 4.18
N PRO A 33 15.24 4.02 5.19
CA PRO A 33 14.58 5.33 5.18
C PRO A 33 14.95 6.11 3.92
N GLY A 34 13.96 6.72 3.27
CA GLY A 34 14.15 7.49 2.05
C GLY A 34 13.95 6.71 0.73
N THR A 35 13.71 5.39 0.77
CA THR A 35 13.26 4.70 -0.45
C THR A 35 11.83 5.12 -0.81
N ASN A 36 11.59 5.30 -2.10
CA ASN A 36 10.25 5.52 -2.67
C ASN A 36 9.64 4.22 -3.23
N VAL A 37 10.22 3.05 -2.92
CA VAL A 37 9.80 1.77 -3.49
C VAL A 37 8.32 1.51 -3.16
N VAL A 38 7.91 1.74 -1.92
CA VAL A 38 6.51 1.60 -1.51
C VAL A 38 5.61 2.52 -2.35
N ASP A 39 5.94 3.81 -2.46
CA ASP A 39 5.16 4.78 -3.23
C ASP A 39 5.03 4.38 -4.73
N VAL A 40 6.10 3.83 -5.34
CA VAL A 40 6.09 3.33 -6.72
C VAL A 40 5.13 2.14 -6.86
N PHE A 41 5.19 1.17 -5.96
CA PHE A 41 4.33 -0.01 -6.02
C PHE A 41 2.87 0.32 -5.69
N ILE A 42 2.62 1.24 -4.76
CA ILE A 42 1.27 1.77 -4.51
C ILE A 42 0.70 2.40 -5.78
N ARG A 43 1.47 3.25 -6.48
CA ARG A 43 1.03 3.86 -7.72
C ARG A 43 0.70 2.83 -8.79
N ARG A 44 1.50 1.77 -8.92
CA ARG A 44 1.23 0.67 -9.87
C ARG A 44 0.00 -0.14 -9.46
N LEU A 45 -0.19 -0.38 -8.17
CA LEU A 45 -1.35 -1.11 -7.67
C LEU A 45 -2.65 -0.31 -7.93
N ARG A 46 -2.66 0.99 -7.63
CA ARG A 46 -3.80 1.88 -7.93
C ARG A 46 -4.21 1.87 -9.41
N LYS A 47 -3.24 1.84 -10.34
CA LYS A 47 -3.54 1.69 -11.78
C LYS A 47 -4.33 0.44 -12.12
N LYS A 48 -4.21 -0.61 -11.32
CA LYS A 48 -4.86 -1.90 -11.54
C LYS A 48 -6.16 -2.07 -10.75
N VAL A 49 -6.24 -1.52 -9.53
CA VAL A 49 -7.36 -1.77 -8.61
C VAL A 49 -8.23 -0.56 -8.31
N ASP A 50 -7.75 0.66 -8.59
CA ASP A 50 -8.51 1.90 -8.37
C ASP A 50 -8.91 2.54 -9.71
N GLU A 51 -8.00 2.71 -10.67
CA GLU A 51 -8.30 3.41 -11.94
C GLU A 51 -9.46 2.80 -12.77
N PRO A 52 -9.65 1.45 -12.81
CA PRO A 52 -10.79 0.87 -13.52
C PRO A 52 -12.14 1.06 -12.83
N PHE A 53 -12.17 1.57 -11.59
CA PHE A 53 -13.36 1.61 -10.75
C PHE A 53 -13.65 3.03 -10.27
N THR A 54 -14.92 3.33 -9.98
CA THR A 54 -15.31 4.66 -9.48
C THR A 54 -14.83 4.88 -8.04
N GLU A 55 -14.63 3.80 -7.28
CA GLU A 55 -14.16 3.85 -5.91
C GLU A 55 -12.66 3.57 -5.80
N GLN A 56 -11.94 4.50 -5.17
CA GLN A 56 -10.54 4.31 -4.82
C GLN A 56 -10.43 3.57 -3.49
N LEU A 57 -9.92 2.34 -3.50
CA LEU A 57 -9.74 1.49 -2.33
C LEU A 57 -8.53 1.91 -1.50
N ILE A 58 -7.42 2.29 -2.15
CA ILE A 58 -6.17 2.62 -1.46
C ILE A 58 -6.14 4.11 -1.15
N LYS A 59 -6.19 4.48 0.13
CA LYS A 59 -6.11 5.86 0.61
C LYS A 59 -4.71 6.20 1.11
N THR A 60 -4.27 7.43 0.85
CA THR A 60 -3.03 7.97 1.41
C THR A 60 -3.36 8.77 2.66
N ILE A 61 -2.78 8.36 3.79
CA ILE A 61 -2.85 9.09 5.06
C ILE A 61 -1.54 9.86 5.21
N ARG A 62 -1.59 11.17 4.94
CA ARG A 62 -0.39 12.03 4.94
C ARG A 62 0.34 11.94 6.27
N GLY A 63 1.67 11.81 6.22
CA GLY A 63 2.53 11.68 7.40
C GLY A 63 2.51 10.31 8.07
N VAL A 64 1.60 9.40 7.70
CA VAL A 64 1.46 8.09 8.36
C VAL A 64 1.73 6.95 7.39
N GLY A 65 1.01 6.89 6.26
CA GLY A 65 1.14 5.79 5.30
C GLY A 65 -0.09 5.60 4.41
N TYR A 66 -0.54 4.35 4.29
CA TYR A 66 -1.61 3.95 3.38
C TYR A 66 -2.63 3.06 4.09
N SER A 67 -3.87 3.06 3.61
CA SER A 67 -4.92 2.20 4.12
C SER A 67 -5.79 1.69 2.98
N LEU A 68 -6.22 0.44 3.06
CA LEU A 68 -7.24 -0.12 2.18
C LEU A 68 -8.60 0.02 2.86
N ARG A 69 -9.45 0.90 2.34
CA ARG A 69 -10.78 1.17 2.88
C ARG A 69 -11.77 1.40 1.75
N LEU A 70 -12.91 0.71 1.83
CA LEU A 70 -14.11 1.10 1.11
C LEU A 70 -14.61 2.40 1.74
N LYS A 71 -15.13 3.30 0.90
CA LYS A 71 -15.74 4.53 1.42
C LYS A 71 -17.18 4.28 1.81
#